data_AF-A0A1V3PUX7-F1
#
_entry.id   AF-A0A1V3PUX7-F1
#
_cell.length_a   1.000
_cell.length_b   1.000
_cell.length_c   1.000
_cell.angle_alpha   90.00
_cell.angle_beta   90.00
_cell.angle_gamma   90.00
#
_symmetry.space_group_name_H-M   'P 1'
#
loop_
_entity.id
_entity.type
_entity.pdbx_description
1 polymer ?
#
loop_
_entity_poly.entity_id
_entity_poly.type
_entity_poly.pdbx_seq_one_letter_code
_entity_poly.pdbx_strand_id
1 'polypeptide(L)'
;MFTSKQQPGACDPLLCIGHSHVACVAQAAVKLEVPLQAMNFWEMPRAILREDGVPRLSLDIELRLRRHPGPLFSLMGGAAHGVLGMLVHPRRFDFVLPAQPDLSLDPLAEILPVLAVRGMLESLMTDYLALMTQLRQFCTGALFHVEPPPPYADAGRMHADIPWPLYPGMCHEISPAPFRLKLWRLHTQILDDWCRANDTKLLRCPAEAMDADGFMREAFYGDGAHANVAYGELVLQQMKGLA
;
A
#
# COMPACT_ATOMS: atom_id res chain seq x y z
N MET A 1 -10.93 30.44 37.12
CA MET A 1 -11.53 29.57 36.08
C MET A 1 -11.24 30.19 34.72
N PHE A 2 -10.17 29.76 34.06
CA PHE A 2 -9.90 30.15 32.67
C PHE A 2 -10.48 29.05 31.77
N THR A 3 -11.65 29.30 31.21
CA THR A 3 -12.20 28.49 30.13
C THR A 3 -11.42 28.83 28.86
N SER A 4 -10.50 27.94 28.48
CA SER A 4 -9.86 27.95 27.16
C SER A 4 -10.96 27.86 26.10
N LYS A 5 -11.12 28.94 25.31
CA LYS A 5 -11.95 28.92 24.11
C LYS A 5 -11.27 27.98 23.12
N GLN A 6 -11.84 26.80 22.89
CA GLN A 6 -11.51 25.99 21.71
C GLN A 6 -11.71 26.89 20.48
N GLN A 7 -10.65 27.10 19.71
CA GLN A 7 -10.76 27.78 18.42
C GLN A 7 -11.70 26.96 17.53
N PRO A 8 -12.85 27.52 17.11
CA PRO A 8 -13.71 26.85 16.15
C PRO A 8 -13.00 26.91 14.78
N GLY A 9 -12.57 25.75 14.27
CA GLY A 9 -12.03 25.63 12.92
C GLY A 9 -10.75 24.81 12.73
N ALA A 10 -10.17 24.22 13.79
CA ALA A 10 -9.08 23.27 13.60
C ALA A 10 -9.65 21.95 13.05
N CYS A 11 -9.37 21.67 11.77
CA CYS A 11 -9.63 20.36 11.16
C CYS A 11 -8.93 19.28 12.01
N ASP A 12 -9.60 18.16 12.24
CA ASP A 12 -9.02 17.08 13.04
C ASP A 12 -7.68 16.63 12.42
N PRO A 13 -6.66 16.33 13.25
CA PRO A 13 -5.35 15.97 12.73
C PRO A 13 -5.44 14.71 11.86
N LEU A 14 -4.73 14.70 10.73
CA LEU A 14 -4.59 13.50 9.91
C LEU A 14 -3.65 12.51 10.61
N LEU A 15 -3.99 11.21 10.56
CA LEU A 15 -3.10 10.13 10.98
C LEU A 15 -2.96 9.12 9.84
N CYS A 16 -1.72 8.84 9.43
CA CYS A 16 -1.41 7.71 8.56
C CYS A 16 -0.52 6.67 9.25
N ILE A 17 -0.77 5.40 8.95
CA ILE A 17 -0.11 4.27 9.60
C ILE A 17 0.18 3.15 8.61
N GLY A 18 1.34 2.52 8.70
CA GLY A 18 1.73 1.47 7.75
C GLY A 18 3.21 1.14 7.79
N HIS A 19 3.76 0.82 6.63
CA HIS A 19 5.17 0.48 6.45
C HIS A 19 5.82 1.50 5.51
N SER A 20 6.61 1.04 4.52
CA SER A 20 7.39 1.89 3.62
C SER A 20 6.63 3.02 2.92
N HIS A 21 5.40 2.77 2.50
CA HIS A 21 4.61 3.73 1.74
C HIS A 21 4.17 4.94 2.57
N VAL A 22 4.23 4.86 3.91
CA VAL A 22 4.04 6.03 4.78
C VAL A 22 5.09 7.09 4.50
N ALA A 23 6.32 6.70 4.11
CA ALA A 23 7.44 7.61 3.96
C ALA A 23 7.19 8.71 2.92
N CYS A 24 6.64 8.39 1.74
CA CYS A 24 6.41 9.40 0.70
C CYS A 24 5.33 10.42 1.12
N VAL A 25 4.27 9.97 1.80
CA VAL A 25 3.22 10.85 2.33
C VAL A 25 3.75 11.72 3.48
N ALA A 26 4.55 11.15 4.38
CA ALA A 26 5.17 11.88 5.47
C ALA A 26 6.13 12.97 4.96
N GLN A 27 6.97 12.64 3.96
CA GLN A 27 7.85 13.60 3.30
C GLN A 27 7.07 14.70 2.60
N ALA A 28 5.95 14.36 1.93
CA ALA A 28 5.08 15.33 1.29
C ALA A 28 4.44 16.28 2.32
N ALA A 29 4.00 15.76 3.46
CA ALA A 29 3.43 16.57 4.54
C ALA A 29 4.45 17.55 5.13
N VAL A 30 5.69 17.13 5.33
CA VAL A 30 6.79 18.02 5.75
C VAL A 30 7.04 19.10 4.69
N LYS A 31 7.15 18.71 3.41
CA LYS A 31 7.39 19.64 2.30
C LYS A 31 6.29 20.71 2.16
N LEU A 32 5.03 20.32 2.36
CA LEU A 32 3.86 21.18 2.21
C LEU A 32 3.40 21.83 3.53
N GLU A 33 4.16 21.65 4.62
CA GLU A 33 3.84 22.14 5.96
C GLU A 33 2.43 21.74 6.44
N VAL A 34 1.98 20.53 6.06
CA VAL A 34 0.69 19.97 6.47
C VAL A 34 0.88 19.18 7.77
N PRO A 35 0.12 19.49 8.84
CA PRO A 35 0.15 18.68 10.05
C PRO A 35 -0.34 17.25 9.78
N LEU A 36 0.57 16.28 9.91
CA LEU A 36 0.30 14.86 9.75
C LEU A 36 0.99 14.08 10.86
N GLN A 37 0.25 13.24 11.56
CA GLN A 37 0.84 12.18 12.37
C GLN A 37 1.12 10.99 11.46
N ALA A 38 2.39 10.58 11.36
CA ALA A 38 2.80 9.44 10.56
C ALA A 38 3.41 8.35 11.46
N MET A 39 2.91 7.13 11.33
CA MET A 39 3.41 5.96 12.05
C MET A 39 3.94 4.93 11.07
N ASN A 40 5.25 4.98 10.80
CA ASN A 40 5.95 4.02 9.95
C ASN A 40 6.50 2.87 10.80
N PHE A 41 5.94 1.67 10.65
CA PHE A 41 6.31 0.50 11.45
C PHE A 41 7.72 -0.02 11.18
N TRP A 42 8.34 0.31 10.04
CA TRP A 42 9.76 0.01 9.84
C TRP A 42 10.70 0.86 10.70
N GLU A 43 10.23 2.04 11.13
CA GLU A 43 10.96 2.94 12.04
C GLU A 43 10.54 2.73 13.51
N MET A 44 9.58 1.84 13.76
CA MET A 44 8.99 1.58 15.07
C MET A 44 9.06 0.07 15.41
N PRO A 45 10.23 -0.47 15.78
CA PRO A 45 10.43 -1.91 15.96
C PRO A 45 9.60 -2.56 17.08
N ARG A 46 8.93 -1.77 17.92
CA ARG A 46 8.01 -2.23 18.98
C ARG A 46 6.54 -1.91 18.71
N ALA A 47 6.20 -1.44 17.51
CA ALA A 47 4.82 -1.15 17.13
C ALA A 47 4.02 -2.44 16.87
N ILE A 48 4.69 -3.48 16.38
CA ILE A 48 4.11 -4.80 16.11
C ILE A 48 4.79 -5.83 17.01
N LEU A 49 4.00 -6.57 17.76
CA LEU A 49 4.40 -7.71 18.57
C LEU A 49 3.96 -9.00 17.87
N ARG A 50 4.57 -10.14 18.23
CA ARG A 50 4.08 -11.46 17.83
C ARG A 50 3.69 -12.25 19.06
N GLU A 51 2.43 -12.67 19.13
CA GLU A 51 1.88 -13.55 20.15
C GLU A 51 1.38 -14.81 19.46
N ASP A 52 1.92 -15.98 19.82
CA ASP A 52 1.62 -17.26 19.19
C ASP A 52 1.72 -17.25 17.65
N GLY A 53 2.70 -16.51 17.13
CA GLY A 53 2.93 -16.36 15.70
C GLY A 53 2.05 -15.32 15.00
N VAL A 54 1.01 -14.80 15.66
CA VAL A 54 0.07 -13.81 15.10
C VAL A 54 0.56 -12.38 15.38
N PRO A 55 0.58 -11.49 14.38
CA PRO A 55 0.98 -10.11 14.59
C PRO A 55 -0.08 -9.33 15.39
N ARG A 56 0.38 -8.55 16.38
CA ARG A 56 -0.45 -7.70 17.23
C ARG A 56 0.09 -6.28 17.27
N LEU A 57 -0.79 -5.28 17.23
CA LEU A 57 -0.40 -3.91 17.52
C LEU A 57 -0.04 -3.80 19.01
N SER A 58 1.05 -3.10 19.34
CA SER A 58 1.41 -2.89 20.73
C SER A 58 0.43 -1.98 21.46
N LEU A 59 0.39 -2.08 22.80
CA LEU A 59 -0.50 -1.29 23.63
C LEU A 59 -0.35 0.23 23.41
N ASP A 60 0.87 0.71 23.13
CA ASP A 60 1.11 2.12 22.80
C ASP A 60 0.40 2.53 21.51
N ILE A 61 0.47 1.71 20.46
CA ILE A 61 -0.23 1.97 19.20
C ILE A 61 -1.75 1.91 19.41
N GLU A 62 -2.25 0.90 20.11
CA GLU A 62 -3.67 0.80 20.44
C GLU A 62 -4.18 2.06 21.16
N LEU A 63 -3.49 2.51 22.21
CA LEU A 63 -3.90 3.68 22.97
C LEU A 63 -3.87 4.97 22.13
N ARG A 64 -2.92 5.11 21.20
CA ARG A 64 -2.89 6.25 20.28
C ARG A 64 -4.07 6.21 19.31
N LEU A 65 -4.35 5.04 18.72
CA LEU A 65 -5.47 4.87 17.80
C LEU A 65 -6.83 5.17 18.46
N ARG A 66 -7.03 4.71 19.70
CA ARG A 66 -8.27 4.97 20.47
C ARG A 66 -8.46 6.44 20.84
N ARG A 67 -7.37 7.19 20.98
CA ARG A 67 -7.38 8.61 21.35
C ARG A 67 -7.41 9.55 20.15
N HIS A 68 -7.16 9.04 18.95
CA HIS A 68 -7.17 9.84 17.73
C HIS A 68 -8.61 10.22 17.35
N PRO A 69 -8.95 11.53 17.31
CA PRO A 69 -10.32 11.95 17.03
C PRO A 69 -10.65 11.97 15.53
N GLY A 70 -9.63 12.06 14.67
CA GLY A 70 -9.78 12.26 13.23
C GLY A 70 -9.83 10.97 12.40
N PRO A 71 -9.83 11.12 11.06
CA PRO A 71 -9.73 9.98 10.16
C PRO A 71 -8.36 9.29 10.27
N LEU A 72 -8.39 7.97 10.07
CA LEU A 72 -7.21 7.12 10.02
C LEU A 72 -6.99 6.61 8.59
N PHE A 73 -5.76 6.75 8.08
CA PHE A 73 -5.36 6.27 6.76
C PHE A 73 -4.32 5.16 6.90
N SER A 74 -4.69 3.94 6.52
CA SER A 74 -3.81 2.77 6.53
C SER A 74 -3.09 2.60 5.20
N LEU A 75 -1.77 2.41 5.23
CA LEU A 75 -0.89 2.08 4.10
C LEU A 75 -0.20 0.72 4.33
N MET A 76 -0.86 -0.20 5.04
CA MET A 76 -0.32 -1.52 5.37
C MET A 76 -0.32 -2.47 4.16
N GLY A 77 0.65 -3.38 4.08
CA GLY A 77 0.65 -4.44 3.06
C GLY A 77 0.83 -3.98 1.61
N GLY A 78 1.17 -2.71 1.36
CA GLY A 78 1.20 -2.14 0.01
C GLY A 78 2.09 -2.86 -1.02
N ALA A 79 3.08 -3.65 -0.58
CA ALA A 79 4.08 -4.26 -1.45
C ALA A 79 3.83 -5.74 -1.82
N ALA A 80 2.77 -6.40 -1.34
CA ALA A 80 2.59 -7.86 -1.51
C ALA A 80 2.63 -8.33 -2.98
N HIS A 81 1.98 -7.59 -3.88
CA HIS A 81 2.04 -7.82 -5.32
C HIS A 81 3.46 -7.71 -5.91
N GLY A 82 4.26 -6.75 -5.42
CA GLY A 82 5.67 -6.59 -5.81
C GLY A 82 6.53 -7.74 -5.31
N VAL A 83 6.31 -8.20 -4.06
CA VAL A 83 7.02 -9.38 -3.52
C VAL A 83 6.78 -10.61 -4.39
N LEU A 84 5.54 -10.83 -4.85
CA LEU A 84 5.21 -12.00 -5.66
C LEU A 84 5.73 -11.92 -7.11
N GLY A 85 5.76 -10.74 -7.71
CA GLY A 85 5.96 -10.66 -9.17
C GLY A 85 6.77 -9.49 -9.70
N MET A 86 7.52 -8.77 -8.87
CA MET A 86 8.46 -7.78 -9.37
C MET A 86 9.54 -8.41 -10.25
N LEU A 87 10.05 -9.58 -9.85
CA LEU A 87 11.10 -10.31 -10.56
C LEU A 87 10.59 -11.60 -11.17
N VAL A 88 11.22 -12.03 -12.26
CA VAL A 88 10.87 -13.26 -12.96
C VAL A 88 11.22 -14.46 -12.09
N HIS A 89 10.22 -15.31 -11.82
CA HIS A 89 10.40 -16.56 -11.11
C HIS A 89 11.06 -17.62 -12.01
N PRO A 90 11.97 -18.49 -11.51
CA PRO A 90 12.63 -19.53 -12.33
C PRO A 90 11.65 -20.46 -13.04
N ARG A 91 10.50 -20.72 -12.42
CA ARG A 91 9.33 -21.27 -13.09
C ARG A 91 8.42 -20.10 -13.47
N ARG A 92 8.62 -19.56 -14.68
CA ARG A 92 7.81 -18.45 -15.20
C ARG A 92 6.33 -18.82 -15.12
N PHE A 93 5.53 -17.92 -14.57
CA PHE A 93 4.09 -18.09 -14.53
C PHE A 93 3.40 -16.79 -14.86
N ASP A 94 2.19 -16.92 -15.38
CA ASP A 94 1.31 -15.81 -15.68
C ASP A 94 -0.14 -16.25 -15.48
N PHE A 95 -1.09 -15.34 -15.59
CA PHE A 95 -2.51 -15.62 -15.46
C PHE A 95 -3.34 -14.62 -16.28
N VAL A 96 -4.57 -15.03 -16.58
CA VAL A 96 -5.58 -14.15 -17.17
C VAL A 96 -6.29 -13.41 -16.03
N LEU A 97 -6.28 -12.08 -16.05
CA LEU A 97 -7.04 -11.27 -15.12
C LEU A 97 -8.49 -11.12 -15.65
N PRO A 98 -9.52 -11.62 -14.97
CA PRO A 98 -10.89 -11.59 -15.50
C PRO A 98 -11.43 -10.20 -15.81
N ALA A 99 -10.99 -9.18 -15.05
CA ALA A 99 -11.40 -7.80 -15.27
C ALA A 99 -10.77 -7.16 -16.53
N GLN A 100 -9.67 -7.72 -17.03
CA GLN A 100 -8.93 -7.24 -18.21
C GLN A 100 -8.29 -8.45 -18.94
N PRO A 101 -9.12 -9.29 -19.57
CA PRO A 101 -8.66 -10.56 -20.14
C PRO A 101 -7.72 -10.39 -21.34
N ASP A 102 -7.76 -9.22 -21.98
CA ASP A 102 -6.97 -8.89 -23.18
C ASP A 102 -5.54 -8.42 -22.87
N LEU A 103 -5.17 -8.28 -21.59
CA LEU A 103 -3.78 -7.98 -21.22
C LEU A 103 -2.87 -9.11 -21.69
N SER A 104 -1.76 -8.74 -22.34
CA SER A 104 -0.82 -9.70 -22.91
C SER A 104 -0.30 -10.69 -21.86
N LEU A 105 -0.14 -11.94 -22.29
CA LEU A 105 0.50 -13.00 -21.51
C LEU A 105 1.98 -13.12 -21.91
N ASP A 106 2.84 -13.50 -20.96
CA ASP A 106 4.19 -13.96 -21.30
C ASP A 106 4.10 -15.30 -22.06
N PRO A 107 4.55 -15.38 -23.33
CA PRO A 107 4.46 -16.61 -24.13
C PRO A 107 5.31 -17.77 -23.58
N LEU A 108 6.24 -17.49 -22.66
CA LEU A 108 7.10 -18.49 -22.03
C LEU A 108 6.58 -18.93 -20.65
N ALA A 109 5.47 -18.38 -20.18
CA ALA A 109 4.97 -18.63 -18.83
C ALA A 109 3.98 -19.81 -18.76
N GLU A 110 4.02 -20.53 -17.64
CA GLU A 110 2.97 -21.44 -17.22
C GLU A 110 1.72 -20.61 -16.83
N ILE A 111 0.60 -20.85 -17.50
CA ILE A 111 -0.64 -20.12 -17.18
C ILE A 111 -1.33 -20.78 -15.98
N LEU A 112 -1.40 -20.05 -14.87
CA LEU A 112 -2.04 -20.50 -13.64
C LEU A 112 -3.49 -20.00 -13.54
N PRO A 113 -4.38 -20.75 -12.86
CA PRO A 113 -5.69 -20.25 -12.50
C PRO A 113 -5.59 -19.00 -11.61
N VAL A 114 -6.36 -17.96 -11.93
CA VAL A 114 -6.37 -16.70 -11.15
C VAL A 114 -6.64 -16.91 -9.66
N LEU A 115 -7.47 -17.90 -9.31
CA LEU A 115 -7.77 -18.21 -7.90
C LEU A 115 -6.55 -18.77 -7.15
N ALA A 116 -5.65 -19.50 -7.83
CA ALA A 116 -4.42 -19.96 -7.23
C ALA A 116 -3.46 -18.79 -6.95
N VAL A 117 -3.34 -17.87 -7.91
CA VAL A 117 -2.53 -16.64 -7.75
C VAL A 117 -3.10 -15.75 -6.64
N ARG A 118 -4.43 -15.61 -6.59
CA ARG A 118 -5.13 -14.89 -5.51
C ARG A 118 -4.81 -15.50 -4.14
N GLY A 119 -4.90 -16.82 -4.00
CA GLY A 119 -4.59 -17.50 -2.74
C GLY A 119 -3.15 -17.28 -2.27
N MET A 120 -2.19 -17.21 -3.20
CA MET A 120 -0.80 -16.86 -2.86
C MET A 120 -0.67 -15.41 -2.36
N LEU A 121 -1.32 -14.45 -3.04
CA LEU A 121 -1.33 -13.05 -2.58
C LEU A 121 -2.00 -12.91 -1.21
N GLU A 122 -3.15 -13.54 -1.00
CA GLU A 122 -3.83 -13.53 0.30
C GLU A 122 -2.95 -14.13 1.39
N SER A 123 -2.22 -15.21 1.10
CA SER A 123 -1.26 -15.80 2.03
C SER A 123 -0.15 -14.80 2.41
N LEU A 124 0.46 -14.12 1.44
CA LEU A 124 1.46 -13.05 1.68
C LEU A 124 0.90 -11.86 2.46
N MET A 125 -0.42 -11.64 2.38
CA MET A 125 -1.09 -10.54 3.04
C MET A 125 -1.66 -10.88 4.42
N THR A 126 -1.67 -12.15 4.82
CA THR A 126 -2.34 -12.63 6.05
C THR A 126 -2.03 -11.77 7.27
N ASP A 127 -0.74 -11.52 7.52
CA ASP A 127 -0.28 -10.73 8.66
C ASP A 127 -0.73 -9.26 8.57
N TYR A 128 -0.73 -8.68 7.37
CA TYR A 128 -1.18 -7.30 7.15
C TYR A 128 -2.69 -7.16 7.31
N LEU A 129 -3.47 -8.09 6.80
CA LEU A 129 -4.93 -8.09 6.96
C LEU A 129 -5.31 -8.25 8.44
N ALA A 130 -4.59 -9.09 9.20
CA ALA A 130 -4.79 -9.23 10.63
C ALA A 130 -4.49 -7.94 11.42
N LEU A 131 -3.47 -7.17 11.00
CA LEU A 131 -3.16 -5.87 11.58
C LEU A 131 -4.19 -4.81 11.18
N MET A 132 -4.65 -4.81 9.93
CA MET A 132 -5.70 -3.90 9.46
C MET A 132 -7.02 -4.14 10.21
N THR A 133 -7.36 -5.39 10.54
CA THR A 133 -8.51 -5.70 11.40
C THR A 133 -8.37 -5.09 12.78
N GLN A 134 -7.17 -5.10 13.37
CA GLN A 134 -6.91 -4.45 14.65
C GLN A 134 -7.01 -2.92 14.55
N LEU A 135 -6.53 -2.31 13.45
CA LEU A 135 -6.73 -0.87 13.22
C LEU A 135 -8.23 -0.52 13.25
N ARG A 136 -9.06 -1.29 12.55
CA ARG A 136 -10.50 -1.06 12.53
C ARG A 136 -11.12 -1.22 13.93
N GLN A 137 -10.68 -2.19 14.71
CA GLN A 137 -11.15 -2.41 16.08
C GLN A 137 -10.79 -1.27 17.04
N PHE A 138 -9.64 -0.62 16.85
CA PHE A 138 -9.15 0.42 17.77
C PHE A 138 -9.47 1.84 17.31
N CYS A 139 -9.68 2.05 16.00
CA CYS A 139 -10.09 3.33 15.46
C CYS A 139 -11.55 3.63 15.79
N THR A 140 -11.81 4.82 16.34
CA THR A 140 -13.14 5.32 16.68
C THR A 140 -13.82 6.06 15.52
N GLY A 141 -13.03 6.56 14.57
CA GLY A 141 -13.50 7.36 13.43
C GLY A 141 -13.56 6.59 12.10
N ALA A 142 -13.55 7.35 11.00
CA ALA A 142 -13.45 6.78 9.67
C ALA A 142 -12.08 6.13 9.45
N LEU A 143 -12.08 4.90 8.96
CA LEU A 143 -10.89 4.21 8.49
C LEU A 143 -10.91 4.21 6.96
N PHE A 144 -9.81 4.65 6.40
CA PHE A 144 -9.49 4.53 4.99
C PHE A 144 -8.27 3.64 4.83
N HIS A 145 -8.28 2.74 3.85
CA HIS A 145 -7.07 2.07 3.41
C HIS A 145 -6.63 2.68 2.08
N VAL A 146 -5.38 3.10 1.97
CA VAL A 146 -4.84 3.71 0.76
C VAL A 146 -4.36 2.59 -0.15
N GLU A 147 -4.88 2.56 -1.36
CA GLU A 147 -4.43 1.65 -2.41
C GLU A 147 -2.93 1.88 -2.66
N PRO A 148 -2.12 0.81 -2.78
CA PRO A 148 -0.70 0.97 -3.07
C PRO A 148 -0.51 1.64 -4.44
N PRO A 149 0.62 2.33 -4.64
CA PRO A 149 0.93 2.93 -5.93
C PRO A 149 0.85 1.90 -7.06
N PRO A 150 0.42 2.31 -8.26
CA PRO A 150 0.44 1.45 -9.43
C PRO A 150 1.87 1.06 -9.79
N PRO A 151 2.10 -0.08 -10.46
CA PRO A 151 3.43 -0.47 -10.89
C PRO A 151 3.94 0.48 -11.98
N TYR A 152 5.26 0.63 -12.06
CA TYR A 152 5.92 1.42 -13.10
C TYR A 152 6.27 0.56 -14.32
N ALA A 153 6.00 1.02 -15.54
CA ALA A 153 6.08 0.16 -16.74
C ALA A 153 7.52 -0.19 -17.18
N ASP A 154 8.44 0.78 -17.13
CA ASP A 154 9.77 0.64 -17.71
C ASP A 154 10.71 -0.20 -16.83
N ALA A 155 10.89 -1.46 -17.23
CA ALA A 155 11.78 -2.40 -16.56
C ALA A 155 13.27 -2.01 -16.65
N GLY A 156 13.69 -1.35 -17.74
CA GLY A 156 15.07 -0.90 -17.91
C GLY A 156 15.44 0.16 -16.88
N ARG A 157 14.55 1.13 -16.67
CA ARG A 157 14.72 2.15 -15.62
C ARG A 157 14.73 1.55 -14.22
N MET A 158 13.87 0.57 -13.96
CA MET A 158 13.78 -0.10 -12.66
C MET A 158 15.01 -0.94 -12.32
N HIS A 159 15.68 -1.51 -13.33
CA HIS A 159 16.77 -2.46 -13.14
C HIS A 159 17.90 -1.93 -12.24
N ALA A 160 18.19 -0.63 -12.32
CA ALA A 160 19.21 0.02 -11.49
C ALA A 160 18.82 0.14 -10.01
N ASP A 161 17.52 0.13 -9.70
CA ASP A 161 16.99 0.35 -8.35
C ASP A 161 16.69 -0.96 -7.61
N ILE A 162 16.67 -2.09 -8.32
CA ILE A 162 16.40 -3.39 -7.69
C ILE A 162 17.56 -3.79 -6.76
N PRO A 163 17.29 -4.07 -5.48
CA PRO A 163 18.30 -4.59 -4.57
C PRO A 163 18.47 -6.10 -4.81
N TRP A 164 19.08 -6.46 -5.94
CA TRP A 164 19.27 -7.85 -6.41
C TRP A 164 19.73 -8.85 -5.33
N PRO A 165 20.65 -8.50 -4.39
CA PRO A 165 21.06 -9.41 -3.32
C PRO A 165 19.94 -9.87 -2.38
N LEU A 166 18.81 -9.15 -2.33
CA LEU A 166 17.66 -9.50 -1.50
C LEU A 166 16.73 -10.55 -2.12
N TYR A 167 16.99 -10.98 -3.36
CA TYR A 167 16.16 -11.93 -4.10
C TYR A 167 16.93 -13.18 -4.54
N PRO A 168 17.51 -13.95 -3.60
CA PRO A 168 18.24 -15.17 -3.95
C PRO A 168 17.30 -16.17 -4.63
N GLY A 169 17.75 -16.72 -5.75
CA GLY A 169 17.00 -17.74 -6.49
C GLY A 169 15.96 -17.20 -7.47
N MET A 170 15.76 -15.89 -7.55
CA MET A 170 14.98 -15.28 -8.64
C MET A 170 15.86 -15.09 -9.88
N CYS A 171 15.23 -15.02 -11.06
CA CYS A 171 15.95 -14.60 -12.26
C CYS A 171 16.38 -13.13 -12.10
N HIS A 172 17.55 -12.79 -12.65
CA HIS A 172 18.05 -11.42 -12.70
C HIS A 172 17.34 -10.63 -13.81
N GLU A 173 16.01 -10.60 -13.74
CA GLU A 173 15.12 -10.04 -14.75
C GLU A 173 13.86 -9.53 -14.05
N ILE A 174 13.41 -8.34 -14.43
CA ILE A 174 12.17 -7.76 -13.93
C ILE A 174 11.01 -8.32 -14.75
N SER A 175 9.93 -8.70 -14.09
CA SER A 175 8.78 -9.28 -14.77
C SER A 175 8.13 -8.31 -15.76
N PRO A 176 7.53 -8.82 -16.85
CA PRO A 176 6.82 -8.00 -17.82
C PRO A 176 5.80 -7.05 -17.16
N ALA A 177 5.73 -5.81 -17.64
CA ALA A 177 4.84 -4.81 -17.08
C ALA A 177 3.36 -5.27 -16.99
N PRO A 178 2.78 -5.92 -18.01
CA PRO A 178 1.40 -6.45 -17.94
C PRO A 178 1.20 -7.45 -16.80
N PHE A 179 2.19 -8.30 -16.50
CA PHE A 179 2.11 -9.23 -15.37
C PHE A 179 2.09 -8.50 -14.03
N ARG A 180 2.97 -7.51 -13.85
CA ARG A 180 3.01 -6.68 -12.63
C ARG A 180 1.70 -5.90 -12.44
N LEU A 181 1.11 -5.39 -13.52
CA LEU A 181 -0.21 -4.74 -13.50
C LEU A 181 -1.31 -5.71 -13.06
N LYS A 182 -1.35 -6.93 -13.61
CA LYS A 182 -2.34 -7.95 -13.23
C LYS A 182 -2.26 -8.28 -11.75
N LEU A 183 -1.05 -8.45 -11.20
CA LEU A 183 -0.85 -8.69 -9.77
C LEU A 183 -1.29 -7.51 -8.91
N TRP A 184 -0.96 -6.28 -9.31
CA TRP A 184 -1.40 -5.09 -8.59
C TRP A 184 -2.93 -4.95 -8.57
N ARG A 185 -3.60 -5.23 -9.69
CA ARG A 185 -5.08 -5.23 -9.77
C ARG A 185 -5.70 -6.33 -8.92
N LEU A 186 -5.12 -7.53 -8.91
CA LEU A 186 -5.61 -8.64 -8.08
C LEU A 186 -5.40 -8.36 -6.59
N HIS A 187 -4.25 -7.79 -6.21
CA HIS A 187 -3.97 -7.32 -4.86
C HIS A 187 -4.96 -6.24 -4.42
N THR A 188 -5.18 -5.26 -5.27
CA THR A 188 -6.19 -4.21 -5.08
C THR A 188 -7.58 -4.79 -4.85
N GLN A 189 -7.97 -5.84 -5.58
CA GLN A 189 -9.25 -6.50 -5.39
C GLN A 189 -9.35 -7.16 -4.01
N ILE A 190 -8.28 -7.81 -3.52
CA ILE A 190 -8.23 -8.38 -2.17
C ILE A 190 -8.41 -7.27 -1.11
N LEU A 191 -7.75 -6.13 -1.29
CA LEU A 191 -7.89 -4.98 -0.38
C LEU A 191 -9.31 -4.39 -0.39
N ASP A 192 -9.92 -4.26 -1.57
CA ASP A 192 -11.29 -3.78 -1.72
C ASP A 192 -12.29 -4.74 -1.05
N ASP A 193 -12.15 -6.05 -1.28
CA ASP A 193 -12.95 -7.09 -0.62
C ASP A 193 -12.83 -6.99 0.92
N TRP A 194 -11.61 -6.85 1.43
CA TRP A 194 -11.38 -6.68 2.87
C TRP A 194 -12.02 -5.38 3.38
N CYS A 195 -11.86 -4.27 2.66
CA CYS A 195 -12.41 -2.96 3.05
C CYS A 195 -13.94 -3.02 3.18
N ARG A 196 -14.62 -3.60 2.18
CA ARG A 196 -16.08 -3.78 2.17
C ARG A 196 -16.56 -4.67 3.33
N ALA A 197 -15.80 -5.71 3.67
CA ALA A 197 -16.15 -6.61 4.77
C ALA A 197 -15.95 -5.99 6.17
N ASN A 198 -15.17 -4.90 6.29
CA ASN A 198 -14.73 -4.33 7.57
C ASN A 198 -15.13 -2.85 7.76
N ASP A 199 -16.20 -2.38 7.09
CA ASP A 199 -16.68 -0.99 7.14
C ASP A 199 -15.53 0.04 7.01
N THR A 200 -14.69 -0.22 6.00
CA THR A 200 -13.52 0.58 5.67
C THR A 200 -13.64 1.01 4.21
N LYS A 201 -13.18 2.22 3.91
CA LYS A 201 -13.18 2.72 2.53
C LYS A 201 -11.80 2.53 1.91
N LEU A 202 -11.75 1.93 0.72
CA LEU A 202 -10.54 1.91 -0.08
C LEU A 202 -10.38 3.29 -0.77
N LEU A 203 -9.34 4.02 -0.42
CA LEU A 203 -8.92 5.24 -1.10
C LEU A 203 -8.07 4.83 -2.31
N ARG A 204 -8.65 4.96 -3.51
CA ARG A 204 -7.97 4.66 -4.78
C ARG A 204 -6.77 5.57 -4.99
N CYS A 205 -5.76 5.04 -5.67
CA CYS A 205 -4.60 5.80 -6.10
C CYS A 205 -5.05 7.04 -6.92
N PRO A 206 -4.33 8.17 -6.80
CA PRO A 206 -4.62 9.37 -7.58
C PRO A 206 -4.63 9.06 -9.08
N ALA A 207 -5.67 9.48 -9.79
CA ALA A 207 -5.78 9.25 -11.23
C ALA A 207 -4.66 9.97 -12.01
N GLU A 208 -4.20 11.10 -11.49
CA GLU A 208 -3.09 11.90 -12.00
C GLU A 208 -1.76 11.13 -11.97
N ALA A 209 -1.63 10.15 -11.07
CA ALA A 209 -0.44 9.32 -10.95
C ALA A 209 -0.35 8.23 -12.02
N MET A 210 -1.45 7.95 -12.72
CA MET A 210 -1.53 6.90 -13.72
C MET A 210 -1.50 7.44 -15.15
N ASP A 211 -0.84 6.71 -16.05
CA ASP A 211 -0.98 6.89 -17.49
C ASP A 211 -2.27 6.22 -18.02
N ALA A 212 -2.46 6.26 -19.35
CA ALA A 212 -3.65 5.72 -19.99
C ALA A 212 -3.77 4.19 -19.89
N ASP A 213 -2.64 3.49 -19.70
CA ASP A 213 -2.57 2.04 -19.58
C ASP A 213 -2.68 1.57 -18.12
N GLY A 214 -2.74 2.53 -17.18
CA GLY A 214 -2.90 2.28 -15.75
C GLY A 214 -1.58 2.04 -15.00
N PHE A 215 -0.44 2.37 -15.61
CA PHE A 215 0.87 2.35 -14.96
C PHE A 215 1.19 3.69 -14.32
N MET A 216 2.12 3.69 -13.37
CA MET A 216 2.64 4.91 -12.78
C MET A 216 3.34 5.78 -13.83
N ARG A 217 3.07 7.09 -13.82
CA ARG A 217 3.85 8.05 -14.62
C ARG A 217 5.24 8.27 -14.04
N GLU A 218 6.23 8.50 -14.90
CA GLU A 218 7.63 8.75 -14.52
C GLU A 218 7.79 9.82 -13.43
N ALA A 219 7.00 10.89 -13.47
CA ALA A 219 7.07 11.97 -12.47
C ALA A 219 6.83 11.51 -11.03
N PHE A 220 6.22 10.34 -10.83
CA PHE A 220 5.87 9.76 -9.53
C PHE A 220 6.72 8.55 -9.14
N TYR A 221 7.61 8.13 -10.04
CA TYR A 221 8.51 6.99 -9.81
C TYR A 221 9.54 7.29 -8.70
N GLY A 222 9.74 6.33 -7.81
CA GLY A 222 10.75 6.35 -6.75
C GLY A 222 11.90 5.40 -7.05
N ASP A 223 11.80 4.16 -6.57
CA ASP A 223 12.92 3.20 -6.49
C ASP A 223 12.54 1.75 -6.88
N GLY A 224 11.64 1.59 -7.84
CA GLY A 224 11.21 0.27 -8.37
C GLY A 224 10.15 -0.42 -7.50
N ALA A 225 10.17 -0.17 -6.18
CA ALA A 225 9.16 -0.66 -5.24
C ALA A 225 8.27 0.46 -4.68
N HIS A 226 8.76 1.69 -4.60
CA HIS A 226 8.06 2.83 -4.01
C HIS A 226 7.83 3.97 -5.01
N ALA A 227 6.78 4.74 -4.73
CA ALA A 227 6.55 6.04 -5.34
C ALA A 227 7.33 7.15 -4.62
N ASN A 228 7.58 8.26 -5.30
CA ASN A 228 8.33 9.39 -4.74
C ASN A 228 7.45 10.36 -3.94
N VAL A 229 8.07 11.44 -3.44
CA VAL A 229 7.39 12.48 -2.67
C VAL A 229 6.26 13.17 -3.44
N ALA A 230 6.38 13.35 -4.77
CA ALA A 230 5.34 13.99 -5.57
C ALA A 230 4.06 13.13 -5.64
N TYR A 231 4.20 11.79 -5.59
CA TYR A 231 3.04 10.90 -5.41
C TYR A 231 2.42 11.08 -4.02
N GLY A 232 3.28 11.18 -3.00
CA GLY A 232 2.85 11.46 -1.63
C GLY A 232 2.03 12.74 -1.50
N GLU A 233 2.34 13.78 -2.28
CA GLU A 233 1.58 15.04 -2.33
C GLU A 233 0.15 14.82 -2.84
N LEU A 234 -0.02 14.02 -3.91
CA LEU A 234 -1.34 13.70 -4.46
C LEU A 234 -2.19 12.89 -3.46
N VAL A 235 -1.59 11.88 -2.81
CA VAL A 235 -2.27 11.09 -1.78
C VAL A 235 -2.65 11.98 -0.59
N LEU A 236 -1.74 12.84 -0.14
CA LEU A 236 -2.00 13.77 0.97
C LEU A 236 -3.14 14.74 0.63
N GLN A 237 -3.23 15.20 -0.62
CA GLN A 237 -4.34 16.02 -1.08
C GLN A 237 -5.68 15.26 -1.03
N GLN A 238 -5.70 13.99 -1.46
CA GLN A 238 -6.89 13.14 -1.33
C GLN A 238 -7.29 12.95 0.15
N MET A 239 -6.30 12.67 1.03
CA MET A 239 -6.53 12.51 2.48
C MET A 239 -7.17 13.75 3.09
N LYS A 240 -6.67 14.95 2.74
CA LYS A 240 -7.23 16.23 3.20
C LYS A 240 -8.66 16.47 2.72
N GLY A 241 -9.01 15.99 1.53
CA GLY A 241 -10.38 16.12 1.00
C GLY A 241 -11.41 15.24 1.69
N LEU A 242 -10.95 14.30 2.53
CA LEU A 242 -11.79 13.31 3.24
C LEU A 242 -11.87 13.57 4.76
N ALA A 243 -11.09 14.50 5.28
CA ALA A 243 -11.06 14.93 6.67
C ALA A 243 -11.92 16.18 6.88
#